data_AF-A0ABD0VEL3-F1
#
_entry.id   AF-A0ABD0VEL3-F1
#
_cell.length_a   1.000
_cell.length_b   1.000
_cell.length_c   1.000
_cell.angle_alpha   90.00
_cell.angle_beta   90.00
_cell.angle_gamma   90.00
#
_symmetry.space_group_name_H-M   'P 1'
#
loop_
_entity.id
_entity.type
_entity.pdbx_description
1 polymer ?
#
loop_
_entity_poly.entity_id
_entity_poly.type
_entity_poly.pdbx_seq_one_letter_code
_entity_poly.pdbx_strand_id
1 'polypeptide(L)'
;MYRKRKYETEKTPLKQLIMEGSSRVHRCFAFPTDDALEEKTRMNHIYRCCVHSWSWKEDTMLWDTHKDLLRYPAYIDGGGLNEDGWKYVQREVSEHVAHLAPMSTLKARSAEIKRREDGSVEEIMENPTSNIANCILYRKWDSKADAFLLKTYDNLSFIPGRQRKEFLDAEDWKSLQLWFAQRFGCCPTQTQLQARTRIVLQRR
;
A
#
# COMPACT_ATOMS: atom_id res chain seq x y z
N MET A 1 19.44 -34.67 -19.84
CA MET A 1 19.10 -33.36 -20.44
C MET A 1 17.77 -32.89 -19.85
N TYR A 2 17.79 -32.02 -18.83
CA TYR A 2 16.56 -31.48 -18.24
C TYR A 2 16.14 -30.20 -18.96
N ARG A 3 14.96 -30.25 -19.59
CA ARG A 3 14.33 -29.16 -20.32
C ARG A 3 13.75 -28.17 -19.30
N LYS A 4 14.43 -27.05 -19.05
CA LYS A 4 13.89 -25.92 -18.27
C LYS A 4 12.60 -25.45 -18.95
N ARG A 5 11.44 -25.63 -18.29
CA ARG A 5 10.24 -24.86 -18.63
C ARG A 5 10.52 -23.42 -18.23
N LYS A 6 10.70 -22.55 -19.23
CA LYS A 6 10.56 -21.11 -19.05
C LYS A 6 9.12 -20.89 -18.61
N TYR A 7 8.91 -20.55 -17.33
CA TYR A 7 7.71 -19.83 -16.95
C TYR A 7 7.81 -18.46 -17.64
N GLU A 8 7.18 -18.34 -18.79
CA GLU A 8 6.74 -17.04 -19.27
C GLU A 8 5.72 -16.55 -18.24
N THR A 9 6.18 -15.75 -17.28
CA THR A 9 5.30 -14.86 -16.54
C THR A 9 4.61 -13.99 -17.58
N GLU A 10 3.37 -14.33 -17.93
CA GLU A 10 2.47 -13.47 -18.68
C GLU A 10 2.48 -12.12 -17.98
N LYS A 11 3.16 -11.15 -18.59
CA LYS A 11 3.12 -9.76 -18.15
C LYS A 11 1.70 -9.29 -18.41
N THR A 12 0.80 -9.42 -17.44
CA THR A 12 -0.42 -8.62 -17.41
C THR A 12 0.03 -7.19 -17.69
N PRO A 13 -0.44 -6.54 -18.77
CA PRO A 13 0.09 -5.25 -19.16
C PRO A 13 -0.08 -4.31 -17.97
N LEU A 14 1.00 -3.72 -17.47
CA LEU A 14 1.02 -2.91 -16.25
C LEU A 14 -0.10 -1.84 -16.21
N LYS A 15 -0.53 -1.37 -17.39
CA LYS A 15 -1.70 -0.50 -17.59
C LYS A 15 -3.01 -1.12 -17.09
N GLN A 16 -3.23 -2.41 -17.33
CA GLN A 16 -4.36 -3.18 -16.82
C GLN A 16 -4.28 -3.35 -15.30
N LEU A 17 -3.10 -3.64 -14.72
CA LEU A 17 -2.91 -3.69 -13.26
C LEU A 17 -3.18 -2.35 -12.58
N ILE A 18 -2.86 -1.22 -13.22
CA ILE A 18 -3.10 0.12 -12.69
C ILE A 18 -4.57 0.54 -12.82
N MET A 19 -5.22 0.22 -13.94
CA MET A 19 -6.65 0.45 -14.10
C MET A 19 -7.47 -0.45 -13.18
N GLU A 20 -7.10 -1.72 -13.04
CA GLU A 20 -7.69 -2.64 -12.09
C GLU A 20 -7.36 -2.23 -10.66
N GLY A 21 -6.15 -1.78 -10.34
CA GLY A 21 -5.77 -1.30 -9.01
C GLY A 21 -6.54 -0.04 -8.60
N SER A 22 -6.64 0.94 -9.48
CA SER A 22 -7.42 2.17 -9.24
C SER A 22 -8.92 1.90 -9.19
N SER A 23 -9.44 1.05 -10.08
CA SER A 23 -10.85 0.63 -10.09
C SER A 23 -11.20 -0.28 -8.92
N ARG A 24 -10.27 -1.15 -8.49
CA ARG A 24 -10.38 -1.94 -7.27
C ARG A 24 -10.43 -0.97 -6.10
N VAL A 25 -9.45 -0.08 -5.89
CA VAL A 25 -9.48 0.91 -4.79
C VAL A 25 -10.76 1.77 -4.76
N HIS A 26 -11.34 2.10 -5.92
CA HIS A 26 -12.64 2.79 -6.02
C HIS A 26 -13.85 1.89 -5.71
N ARG A 27 -13.85 0.62 -6.12
CA ARG A 27 -14.90 -0.37 -5.82
C ARG A 27 -14.69 -1.09 -4.47
N CYS A 28 -13.56 -0.84 -3.81
CA CYS A 28 -13.09 -1.45 -2.56
C CYS A 28 -13.83 -0.95 -1.30
N PHE A 29 -14.98 -0.29 -1.42
CA PHE A 29 -15.83 0.04 -0.27
C PHE A 29 -16.22 -1.20 0.57
N ALA A 30 -16.04 -2.41 0.04
CA ALA A 30 -16.28 -3.67 0.73
C ALA A 30 -15.08 -4.20 1.56
N PHE A 31 -13.88 -3.61 1.48
CA PHE A 31 -12.75 -4.06 2.29
C PHE A 31 -12.69 -3.30 3.63
N PRO A 32 -12.21 -3.94 4.70
CA PRO A 32 -11.99 -3.26 5.97
C PRO A 32 -11.15 -2.00 5.79
N THR A 33 -11.62 -0.89 6.35
CA THR A 33 -10.91 0.38 6.41
C THR A 33 -10.59 0.74 7.85
N ASP A 34 -9.66 1.65 8.04
CA ASP A 34 -9.30 2.20 9.35
C ASP A 34 -9.66 3.68 9.36
N ASP A 35 -10.63 4.07 10.20
CA ASP A 35 -11.17 5.43 10.21
C ASP A 35 -10.08 6.51 10.44
N ALA A 36 -9.06 6.20 11.24
CA ALA A 36 -7.96 7.12 11.50
C ALA A 36 -7.04 7.26 10.27
N LEU A 37 -6.79 6.17 9.53
CA LEU A 37 -6.05 6.22 8.27
C LEU A 37 -6.88 6.87 7.15
N GLU A 38 -8.19 6.64 7.12
CA GLU A 38 -9.09 7.28 6.17
C GLU A 38 -9.21 8.78 6.40
N GLU A 39 -9.26 9.22 7.66
CA GLU A 39 -9.22 10.65 7.97
C GLU A 39 -7.91 11.30 7.51
N LYS A 40 -6.77 10.66 7.79
CA LYS A 40 -5.46 11.11 7.26
C LYS A 40 -5.42 11.12 5.73
N THR A 41 -6.16 10.21 5.10
CA THR A 41 -6.28 10.13 3.64
C THR A 41 -7.12 11.29 3.08
N ARG A 42 -8.25 11.61 3.73
CA ARG A 42 -9.08 12.77 3.39
C ARG A 42 -8.30 14.08 3.49
N MET A 43 -7.48 14.21 4.53
CA MET A 43 -6.57 15.35 4.74
C MET A 43 -5.32 15.32 3.83
N ASN A 44 -5.19 14.31 2.96
CA ASN A 44 -4.07 14.12 2.03
C ASN A 44 -2.69 14.04 2.71
N HIS A 45 -2.64 13.64 3.99
CA HIS A 45 -1.40 13.36 4.72
C HIS A 45 -0.78 12.02 4.29
N ILE A 46 -1.63 11.05 3.96
CA ILE A 46 -1.28 9.75 3.36
C ILE A 46 -2.19 9.51 2.15
N TYR A 47 -1.92 8.44 1.40
CA TYR A 47 -2.77 8.00 0.31
C TYR A 47 -3.03 6.50 0.38
N ARG A 48 -4.21 6.08 -0.08
CA ARG A 48 -4.52 4.67 -0.36
C ARG A 48 -3.63 4.21 -1.50
N CYS A 49 -2.83 3.18 -1.26
CA CYS A 49 -1.79 2.74 -2.18
C CYS A 49 -2.26 1.63 -3.11
N CYS A 50 -2.65 0.49 -2.55
CA CYS A 50 -2.99 -0.71 -3.30
C CYS A 50 -3.88 -1.63 -2.47
N VAL A 51 -4.56 -2.54 -3.16
CA VAL A 51 -5.09 -3.74 -2.53
C VAL A 51 -3.94 -4.72 -2.44
N HIS A 52 -3.57 -5.10 -1.22
CA HIS A 52 -2.43 -5.96 -0.96
C HIS A 52 -2.89 -7.37 -0.63
N SER A 53 -2.17 -8.35 -1.17
CA SER A 53 -2.32 -9.76 -0.81
C SER A 53 -1.14 -10.20 0.04
N TRP A 54 -1.43 -10.63 1.28
CA TRP A 54 -0.42 -11.06 2.23
C TRP A 54 0.36 -12.29 1.73
N SER A 55 1.68 -12.28 1.94
CA SER A 55 2.57 -13.41 1.71
C SER A 55 2.95 -14.10 3.02
N TRP A 56 3.36 -15.37 2.94
CA TRP A 56 3.83 -16.13 4.12
C TRP A 56 5.05 -15.47 4.80
N LYS A 57 5.87 -14.72 4.05
CA LYS A 57 6.98 -13.94 4.60
C LYS A 57 6.51 -12.80 5.47
N GLU A 58 5.47 -12.09 5.03
CA GLU A 58 4.86 -11.01 5.80
C GLU A 58 4.11 -11.55 7.01
N ASP A 59 3.49 -12.73 6.90
CA ASP A 59 2.93 -13.45 8.05
C ASP A 59 4.01 -13.82 9.07
N THR A 60 5.14 -14.34 8.61
CA THR A 60 6.29 -14.66 9.48
C THR A 60 6.76 -13.41 10.22
N MET A 61 6.96 -12.31 9.50
CA MET A 61 7.36 -11.04 10.10
C MET A 61 6.32 -10.51 11.11
N LEU A 62 5.04 -10.53 10.76
CA LEU A 62 3.95 -10.10 11.64
C LEU A 62 3.95 -10.96 12.92
N TRP A 63 4.06 -12.28 12.77
CA TRP A 63 4.08 -13.21 13.89
C TRP A 63 5.30 -13.03 14.78
N ASP A 64 6.50 -12.91 14.21
CA ASP A 64 7.74 -12.74 14.96
C ASP A 64 7.71 -11.43 15.75
N THR A 65 7.27 -10.33 15.13
CA THR A 65 7.12 -9.03 15.79
C THR A 65 6.11 -9.12 16.95
N HIS A 66 4.95 -9.74 16.70
CA HIS A 66 3.91 -9.93 17.72
C HIS A 66 4.42 -10.78 18.89
N LYS A 67 5.07 -11.92 18.60
CA LYS A 67 5.60 -12.85 19.59
C LYS A 67 6.71 -12.22 20.43
N ASP A 68 7.58 -11.42 19.82
CA ASP A 68 8.64 -10.75 20.55
C ASP A 68 8.09 -9.70 21.51
N LEU A 69 7.05 -8.96 21.12
CA LEU A 69 6.39 -7.99 22.01
C LEU A 69 5.69 -8.63 23.21
N LEU A 70 5.22 -9.88 23.10
CA LEU A 70 4.64 -10.63 24.22
C LEU A 70 5.65 -10.93 25.35
N ARG A 71 6.94 -10.59 25.18
CA ARG A 71 7.95 -10.70 26.24
C ARG A 71 8.09 -9.42 27.07
N TYR A 72 7.42 -8.34 26.69
CA TYR A 72 7.56 -7.02 27.30
C TYR A 72 6.27 -6.62 28.01
N PRO A 73 6.22 -6.64 29.35
CA PRO A 73 5.00 -6.38 30.13
C PRO A 73 4.33 -5.03 29.81
N ALA A 74 5.11 -4.02 29.42
CA ALA A 74 4.59 -2.70 29.04
C ALA A 74 3.64 -2.72 27.83
N TYR A 75 3.72 -3.75 26.99
CA TYR A 75 2.89 -3.90 25.78
C TYR A 75 1.77 -4.93 25.93
N ILE A 76 1.54 -5.46 27.13
CA ILE A 76 0.60 -6.57 27.36
C ILE A 76 -0.57 -6.11 28.22
N ASP A 77 -1.79 -6.45 27.80
CA ASP A 77 -3.01 -6.32 28.59
C ASP A 77 -3.97 -7.49 28.26
N GLY A 78 -4.66 -8.01 29.27
CA GLY A 78 -5.66 -9.07 29.08
C GLY A 78 -5.16 -10.36 28.41
N GLY A 79 -3.85 -10.68 28.51
CA GLY A 79 -3.26 -11.87 27.89
C GLY A 79 -2.86 -11.72 26.41
N GLY A 80 -2.91 -10.50 25.86
CA GLY A 80 -2.44 -10.18 24.51
C GLY A 80 -1.78 -8.80 24.45
N LEU A 81 -1.44 -8.34 23.24
CA LEU A 81 -0.90 -6.99 23.10
C LEU A 81 -1.96 -5.91 23.36
N ASN A 82 -1.58 -4.89 24.13
CA ASN A 82 -2.36 -3.66 24.31
C ASN A 82 -2.27 -2.75 23.08
N GLU A 83 -2.94 -1.59 23.12
CA GLU A 83 -2.99 -0.67 21.96
C GLU A 83 -1.60 -0.18 21.53
N ASP A 84 -0.71 0.11 22.49
CA ASP A 84 0.64 0.58 22.18
C ASP A 84 1.53 -0.53 21.61
N GLY A 85 1.33 -1.77 22.08
CA GLY A 85 1.95 -2.95 21.47
C GLY A 85 1.52 -3.09 20.01
N TRP A 86 0.24 -2.94 19.70
CA TRP A 86 -0.23 -2.99 18.31
C TRP A 86 0.21 -1.81 17.45
N LYS A 87 0.35 -0.60 18.01
CA LYS A 87 0.97 0.54 17.31
C LYS A 87 2.44 0.25 16.97
N TYR A 88 3.16 -0.42 17.87
CA TYR A 88 4.52 -0.88 17.60
C TYR A 88 4.52 -1.90 16.46
N VAL A 89 3.71 -2.96 16.52
CA VAL A 89 3.59 -3.95 15.44
C VAL A 89 3.31 -3.26 14.10
N GLN A 90 2.32 -2.36 14.06
CA GLN A 90 1.97 -1.63 12.86
C GLN A 90 3.17 -0.87 12.30
N ARG A 91 3.94 -0.17 13.15
CA ARG A 91 5.12 0.57 12.71
C ARG A 91 6.17 -0.36 12.09
N GLU A 92 6.57 -1.42 12.80
CA GLU A 92 7.62 -2.33 12.33
C GLU A 92 7.25 -3.03 11.01
N VAL A 93 6.03 -3.56 10.93
CA VAL A 93 5.49 -4.17 9.71
C VAL A 93 5.55 -3.15 8.56
N SER A 94 5.13 -1.91 8.84
CA SER A 94 5.06 -0.86 7.81
C SER A 94 6.43 -0.37 7.34
N GLU A 95 7.44 -0.39 8.21
CA GLU A 95 8.82 -0.08 7.84
C GLU A 95 9.38 -1.14 6.87
N HIS A 96 9.00 -2.40 7.07
CA HIS A 96 9.45 -3.49 6.22
C HIS A 96 8.74 -3.53 4.86
N VAL A 97 7.41 -3.37 4.85
CA VAL A 97 6.62 -3.42 3.59
C VAL A 97 6.53 -2.06 2.90
N ALA A 98 7.09 -1.00 3.48
CA ALA A 98 7.00 0.40 3.05
C ALA A 98 5.56 0.94 2.91
N HIS A 99 4.61 0.29 3.60
CA HIS A 99 3.17 0.57 3.52
C HIS A 99 2.51 0.38 4.88
N LEU A 100 1.55 1.24 5.21
CA LEU A 100 0.77 1.17 6.43
C LEU A 100 -0.43 0.23 6.22
N ALA A 101 -0.49 -0.84 7.00
CA ALA A 101 -1.67 -1.69 7.12
C ALA A 101 -2.58 -1.21 8.27
N PRO A 102 -3.91 -1.26 8.13
CA PRO A 102 -4.83 -1.10 9.26
C PRO A 102 -4.46 -1.97 10.46
N MET A 103 -4.49 -1.40 11.65
CA MET A 103 -4.19 -2.15 12.87
C MET A 103 -5.20 -3.29 13.09
N SER A 104 -6.47 -3.07 12.72
CA SER A 104 -7.52 -4.11 12.72
C SER A 104 -7.19 -5.27 11.78
N THR A 105 -6.66 -4.99 10.59
CA THR A 105 -6.19 -6.04 9.65
C THR A 105 -5.03 -6.82 10.24
N LEU A 106 -4.05 -6.17 10.87
CA LEU A 106 -2.91 -6.85 11.49
C LEU A 106 -3.36 -7.77 12.64
N LYS A 107 -4.29 -7.29 13.48
CA LYS A 107 -4.91 -8.08 14.56
C LYS A 107 -5.62 -9.32 14.01
N ALA A 108 -6.49 -9.13 13.03
CA ALA A 108 -7.24 -10.22 12.41
C ALA A 108 -6.30 -11.22 11.73
N ARG A 109 -5.33 -10.74 10.94
CA ARG A 109 -4.36 -11.60 10.26
C ARG A 109 -3.53 -12.39 11.25
N SER A 110 -3.01 -11.75 12.30
CA SER A 110 -2.22 -12.43 13.33
C SER A 110 -2.98 -13.57 14.03
N ALA A 111 -4.31 -13.48 14.14
CA ALA A 111 -5.14 -14.56 14.69
C ALA A 111 -5.34 -15.73 13.71
N GLU A 112 -5.27 -15.47 12.39
CA GLU A 112 -5.42 -16.48 11.34
C GLU A 112 -4.11 -17.20 10.96
N ILE A 113 -2.95 -16.69 11.40
CA ILE A 113 -1.66 -17.29 11.07
C ILE A 113 -1.59 -18.72 11.61
N LYS A 114 -1.48 -19.68 10.69
CA LYS A 114 -1.24 -21.09 11.00
C LYS A 114 0.19 -21.29 11.46
N ARG A 115 0.37 -22.15 12.47
CA ARG A 115 1.64 -22.37 13.15
C ARG A 115 1.93 -23.85 13.22
N ARG A 116 3.21 -24.19 13.06
CA ARG A 116 3.74 -25.53 13.33
C ARG A 116 3.85 -25.77 14.83
N GLU A 117 4.11 -27.02 15.23
CA GLU A 117 4.29 -27.40 16.63
C GLU A 117 5.44 -26.66 17.32
N ASP A 118 6.50 -26.32 16.56
CA ASP A 118 7.63 -25.51 17.04
C ASP A 118 7.29 -24.01 17.19
N GLY A 119 6.05 -23.61 16.86
CA GLY A 119 5.56 -22.24 16.93
C GLY A 119 6.00 -21.34 15.78
N SER A 120 6.67 -21.88 14.76
CA SER A 120 6.97 -21.17 13.50
C SER A 120 5.74 -21.07 12.60
N VAL A 121 5.73 -20.10 11.70
CA VAL A 121 4.64 -19.93 10.72
C VAL A 121 4.66 -21.07 9.70
N GLU A 122 3.49 -21.66 9.45
CA GLU A 122 3.34 -22.69 8.42
C GLU A 122 3.46 -22.06 7.03
N GLU A 123 4.44 -22.50 6.23
CA GLU A 123 4.56 -22.08 4.84
C GLU A 123 3.45 -22.72 4.00
N ILE A 124 2.46 -21.91 3.61
CA ILE A 124 1.39 -22.33 2.72
C ILE A 124 1.70 -21.82 1.31
N MET A 125 2.19 -22.72 0.44
CA MET A 125 2.55 -22.37 -0.95
C MET A 125 1.36 -21.87 -1.78
N GLU A 126 0.15 -22.30 -1.46
CA GLU A 126 -1.11 -21.78 -1.99
C GLU A 126 -1.84 -21.05 -0.87
N ASN A 127 -1.53 -19.76 -0.69
CA ASN A 127 -2.16 -18.98 0.37
C ASN A 127 -3.69 -18.97 0.11
N PRO A 128 -4.53 -19.62 0.94
CA PRO A 128 -5.95 -19.65 0.70
C PRO A 128 -6.45 -18.19 0.70
N THR A 129 -7.25 -17.85 -0.29
CA THR A 129 -7.86 -16.52 -0.45
C THR A 129 -8.82 -16.27 0.71
N SER A 130 -8.30 -15.92 1.90
CA SER A 130 -9.15 -15.44 2.99
C SER A 130 -9.60 -14.02 2.65
N ASN A 131 -10.78 -13.61 3.11
CA ASN A 131 -11.24 -12.24 2.90
C ASN A 131 -10.33 -11.21 3.61
N ILE A 132 -9.54 -11.65 4.60
CA ILE A 132 -8.50 -10.86 5.29
C ILE A 132 -7.20 -10.79 4.47
N ALA A 133 -7.02 -11.67 3.47
CA ALA A 133 -5.87 -11.62 2.57
C ALA A 133 -5.82 -10.33 1.75
N ASN A 134 -6.95 -9.66 1.51
CA ASN A 134 -7.03 -8.43 0.74
C ASN A 134 -7.35 -7.25 1.65
N CYS A 135 -6.41 -6.32 1.82
CA CYS A 135 -6.63 -5.09 2.57
C CYS A 135 -6.16 -3.87 1.77
N ILE A 136 -6.73 -2.70 2.09
CA ILE A 136 -6.21 -1.44 1.57
C ILE A 136 -4.97 -1.08 2.38
N LEU A 137 -3.83 -1.02 1.71
CA LEU A 137 -2.63 -0.45 2.31
C LEU A 137 -2.54 1.05 2.00
N TYR A 138 -1.93 1.78 2.93
CA TYR A 138 -1.72 3.23 2.82
C TYR A 138 -0.23 3.53 2.72
N ARG A 139 0.12 4.70 2.22
CA ARG A 139 1.50 5.17 2.21
C ARG A 139 1.58 6.66 2.44
N LYS A 140 2.63 7.09 3.15
CA LYS A 140 2.91 8.50 3.37
C LYS A 140 3.43 9.11 2.06
N TRP A 141 3.07 10.37 1.80
CA TRP A 141 3.78 11.16 0.82
C TRP A 141 5.22 11.38 1.30
N ASP A 142 6.18 11.24 0.39
CA ASP A 142 7.59 11.51 0.66
C ASP A 142 8.12 12.56 -0.35
N SER A 143 9.31 13.08 -0.08
CA SER A 143 9.92 14.11 -0.93
C SER A 143 10.20 13.64 -2.35
N LYS A 144 10.39 12.33 -2.57
CA LYS A 144 10.60 11.76 -3.90
C LYS A 144 9.29 11.73 -4.70
N ALA A 145 8.18 11.38 -4.05
CA ALA A 145 6.85 11.45 -4.63
C ALA A 145 6.48 12.89 -4.97
N ASP A 146 6.73 13.84 -4.07
CA ASP A 146 6.44 15.27 -4.31
C ASP A 146 7.26 15.84 -5.48
N ALA A 147 8.57 15.56 -5.51
CA ALA A 147 9.43 15.98 -6.62
C ALA A 147 9.00 15.37 -7.95
N PHE A 148 8.55 14.10 -7.94
CA PHE A 148 8.01 13.44 -9.11
C PHE A 148 6.72 14.11 -9.60
N LEU A 149 5.80 14.47 -8.69
CA LEU A 149 4.56 15.17 -9.04
C LEU A 149 4.84 16.52 -9.70
N LEU A 150 5.72 17.33 -9.12
CA LEU A 150 6.11 18.63 -9.69
C LEU A 150 6.73 18.49 -11.08
N LYS A 151 7.72 17.61 -11.22
CA LYS A 151 8.41 17.39 -12.49
C LYS A 151 7.45 16.92 -13.57
N THR A 152 6.60 15.95 -13.23
CA THR A 152 5.61 15.39 -14.16
C THR A 152 4.57 16.43 -14.54
N TYR A 153 4.10 17.23 -13.58
CA TYR A 153 3.16 18.32 -13.84
C TYR A 153 3.76 19.37 -14.77
N ASP A 154 5.00 19.83 -14.51
CA ASP A 154 5.68 20.80 -15.37
C ASP A 154 5.83 20.26 -16.81
N ASN A 155 6.23 18.99 -16.96
CA ASN A 155 6.37 18.33 -18.27
C ASN A 155 5.03 18.19 -19.02
N LEU A 156 3.94 17.88 -18.33
CA LEU A 156 2.61 17.77 -18.95
C LEU A 156 1.98 19.15 -19.22
N SER A 157 2.31 20.15 -18.41
CA SER A 157 1.84 21.53 -18.59
C SER A 157 2.49 22.24 -19.77
N PHE A 158 3.68 21.79 -20.21
CA PHE A 158 4.44 22.42 -21.27
C PHE A 158 4.91 21.43 -22.33
N ILE A 159 4.37 21.57 -23.54
CA ILE A 159 4.85 20.88 -24.73
C ILE A 159 5.57 21.94 -25.60
N PRO A 160 6.84 21.73 -25.97
CA PRO A 160 7.56 22.67 -26.82
C PRO A 160 6.76 23.04 -28.08
N GLY A 161 6.64 24.34 -28.37
CA GLY A 161 5.86 24.86 -29.49
C GLY A 161 4.36 25.01 -29.23
N ARG A 162 3.88 24.77 -28.00
CA ARG A 162 2.50 25.05 -27.58
C ARG A 162 2.45 26.03 -26.42
N GLN A 163 1.33 26.74 -26.28
CA GLN A 163 1.05 27.53 -25.09
C GLN A 163 1.01 26.61 -23.86
N ARG A 164 1.62 27.06 -22.76
CA ARG A 164 1.58 26.34 -21.49
C ARG A 164 0.12 26.17 -21.04
N LYS A 165 -0.26 24.95 -20.68
CA LYS A 165 -1.56 24.66 -20.10
C LYS A 165 -1.63 25.27 -18.70
N GLU A 166 -2.72 25.98 -18.41
CA GLU A 166 -3.00 26.47 -17.06
C GLU A 166 -3.40 25.31 -16.13
N PHE A 167 -4.09 24.30 -16.69
CA PHE A 167 -4.51 23.09 -15.97
C PHE A 167 -4.26 21.84 -16.81
N LEU A 168 -3.91 20.74 -16.13
CA LEU A 168 -3.85 19.41 -16.75
C LEU A 168 -5.27 18.91 -17.03
N ASP A 169 -5.46 18.35 -18.22
CA ASP A 169 -6.72 17.74 -18.66
C ASP A 169 -6.87 16.29 -18.13
N ALA A 170 -7.99 15.65 -18.44
CA ALA A 170 -8.27 14.30 -17.95
C ALA A 170 -7.26 13.25 -18.41
N GLU A 171 -6.71 13.37 -19.63
CA GLU A 171 -5.73 12.42 -20.17
C GLU A 171 -4.35 12.66 -19.59
N ASP A 172 -3.99 13.91 -19.31
CA ASP A 172 -2.77 14.26 -18.57
C ASP A 172 -2.79 13.62 -17.16
N TRP A 173 -3.91 13.73 -16.43
CA TRP A 173 -4.03 13.14 -15.10
C TRP A 173 -3.97 11.61 -15.11
N LYS A 174 -4.58 10.96 -16.10
CA LYS A 174 -4.44 9.50 -16.31
C LYS A 174 -2.99 9.12 -16.56
N SER A 175 -2.29 9.90 -17.38
CA SER A 175 -0.87 9.68 -17.69
C SER A 175 0.01 9.83 -16.44
N LEU A 176 -0.22 10.89 -15.65
CA LEU A 176 0.47 11.12 -14.38
C LEU A 176 0.25 9.97 -13.40
N GLN A 177 -1.00 9.51 -13.25
CA GLN A 177 -1.33 8.38 -12.37
C GLN A 177 -0.62 7.10 -12.83
N LEU A 178 -0.61 6.83 -14.14
CA LEU A 178 0.09 5.69 -14.72
C LEU A 178 1.59 5.76 -14.43
N TRP A 179 2.24 6.89 -14.70
CA TRP A 179 3.67 7.05 -14.46
C TRP A 179 4.03 7.00 -12.98
N PHE A 180 3.16 7.52 -12.10
CA PHE A 180 3.34 7.41 -10.66
C PHE A 180 3.35 5.95 -10.22
N ALA A 181 2.37 5.16 -10.69
CA ALA A 181 2.30 3.74 -10.36
C ALA A 181 3.47 2.93 -10.93
N GLN A 182 3.92 3.24 -12.14
CA GLN A 182 5.13 2.65 -12.72
C GLN A 182 6.38 2.99 -11.90
N ARG A 183 6.48 4.21 -11.39
CA ARG A 183 7.67 4.70 -10.68
C ARG A 183 7.77 4.17 -9.26
N PHE A 184 6.65 4.07 -8.55
CA PHE A 184 6.59 3.81 -7.11
C PHE A 184 5.96 2.47 -6.74
N GLY A 185 5.33 1.76 -7.68
CA GLY A 185 4.54 0.57 -7.40
C GLY A 185 3.25 0.87 -6.63
N CYS A 186 2.81 2.13 -6.64
CA CYS A 186 1.70 2.64 -5.84
C CYS A 186 0.60 3.21 -6.72
N CYS A 187 -0.67 2.96 -6.41
CA CYS A 187 -1.81 3.39 -7.22
C CYS A 187 -2.74 4.37 -6.46
N PRO A 188 -2.26 5.56 -6.03
CA PRO A 188 -3.15 6.57 -5.48
C PRO A 188 -4.22 6.95 -6.50
N THR A 189 -5.40 7.29 -6.00
CA THR A 189 -6.49 7.79 -6.85
C THR A 189 -6.10 9.09 -7.54
N GLN A 190 -6.72 9.37 -8.69
CA GLN A 190 -6.54 10.64 -9.38
C GLN A 190 -6.84 11.84 -8.47
N THR A 191 -7.90 11.77 -7.66
CA THR A 191 -8.26 12.83 -6.70
C THR A 191 -7.16 13.07 -5.67
N GLN A 192 -6.53 12.01 -5.13
CA GLN A 192 -5.41 12.13 -4.20
C GLN A 192 -4.19 12.79 -4.87
N LEU A 193 -3.87 12.41 -6.11
CA LEU A 193 -2.78 13.00 -6.87
C LEU A 193 -3.03 14.47 -7.20
N GLN A 194 -4.26 14.83 -7.58
CA GLN A 194 -4.66 16.21 -7.84
C GLN A 194 -4.55 17.07 -6.58
N ALA A 195 -5.10 16.60 -5.46
CA ALA A 195 -5.01 17.29 -4.18
C ALA A 195 -3.56 17.46 -3.73
N ARG A 196 -2.74 16.40 -3.82
CA ARG A 196 -1.32 16.48 -3.45
C ARG A 196 -0.56 17.44 -4.33
N THR A 197 -0.76 17.39 -5.64
CA THR A 197 -0.08 18.26 -6.60
C THR A 197 -0.38 19.73 -6.31
N ARG A 198 -1.63 20.08 -5.95
CA ARG A 198 -1.98 21.46 -5.53
C ARG A 198 -1.19 21.89 -4.28
N ILE A 199 -1.13 21.04 -3.26
CA ILE A 199 -0.39 21.31 -2.02
C ILE A 199 1.10 21.55 -2.34
N VAL A 200 1.69 20.72 -3.20
CA VAL A 200 3.12 20.82 -3.53
C VAL A 200 3.39 22.04 -4.42
N LEU A 201 2.49 22.38 -5.35
CA LEU A 201 2.61 23.61 -6.17
C LEU A 201 2.51 24.89 -5.33
N GLN A 202 1.70 24.91 -4.27
CA GLN A 202 1.58 26.06 -3.35
C GLN A 202 2.83 26.25 -2.47
N ARG A 203 3.65 25.21 -2.32
CA ARG A 203 4.90 25.23 -1.52
C ARG A 203 6.14 25.52 -2.36
N ARG A 204 5.99 25.59 -3.69
CA ARG A 204 7.06 25.95 -4.63
C ARG A 204 7.44 27.42 -4.47
#